data_AF-A0A497LZJ0-F1
#
_entry.id   AF-A0A497LZJ0-F1
#
_cell.length_a   1.000
_cell.length_b   1.000
_cell.length_c   1.000
_cell.angle_alpha   90.00
_cell.angle_beta   90.00
_cell.angle_gamma   90.00
#
_symmetry.space_group_name_H-M   'P 1'
#
loop_
_entity.id
_entity.type
_entity.pdbx_description
1 polymer ?
#
loop_
_entity_poly.entity_id
_entity_poly.type
_entity_poly.pdbx_seq_one_letter_code
_entity_poly.pdbx_strand_id
1 'polypeptide(L)'
;MSDDELLKKYIANIEEACGEERDIVVMLKHESRDEALKKILDKVKVVRSLANIAYDVNFEGKSMRVYRTGKILMKKLKDKQEAEELLKKLLG
;
A
#
# COMPACT_ATOMS: atom_id res chain seq x y z
N MET A 1 -9.61 8.39 15.67
CA MET A 1 -9.82 8.41 14.21
C MET A 1 -10.30 7.03 13.83
N SER A 2 -11.43 6.92 13.15
CA SER A 2 -11.92 5.63 12.65
C SER A 2 -11.09 5.19 11.45
N ASP A 3 -10.93 3.89 11.24
CA ASP A 3 -10.14 3.30 10.14
C ASP A 3 -10.52 3.82 8.74
N ASP A 4 -11.79 4.17 8.56
CA ASP A 4 -12.35 4.70 7.31
C ASP A 4 -11.82 6.12 6.99
N GLU A 5 -11.58 6.93 8.02
CA GLU A 5 -11.05 8.29 7.84
C GLU A 5 -9.56 8.28 7.47
N LEU A 6 -8.81 7.28 7.95
CA LEU A 6 -7.41 7.10 7.56
C LEU A 6 -7.30 6.78 6.07
N LEU A 7 -8.14 5.85 5.57
CA LEU A 7 -8.17 5.54 4.16
C LEU A 7 -8.54 6.77 3.33
N LYS A 8 -9.56 7.55 3.73
CA LYS A 8 -9.93 8.79 3.04
C LYS A 8 -8.85 9.88 3.11
N LYS A 9 -8.03 9.91 4.16
CA LYS A 9 -6.93 10.88 4.32
C LYS A 9 -5.73 10.54 3.44
N TYR A 10 -5.40 9.26 3.30
CA TYR A 10 -4.15 8.82 2.65
C TYR A 10 -4.33 8.19 1.27
N ILE A 11 -5.49 7.62 0.97
CA ILE A 11 -5.74 6.89 -0.28
C ILE A 11 -6.51 7.77 -1.25
N ALA A 12 -5.98 7.92 -2.46
CA ALA A 12 -6.63 8.59 -3.58
C ALA A 12 -7.52 7.62 -4.36
N ASN A 13 -7.01 6.42 -4.64
CA ASN A 13 -7.73 5.40 -5.39
C ASN A 13 -7.24 3.99 -5.06
N ILE A 14 -8.11 3.00 -5.24
CA ILE A 14 -7.78 1.57 -5.17
C ILE A 14 -8.34 0.94 -6.46
N GLU A 15 -7.45 0.40 -7.28
CA GLU A 15 -7.78 -0.25 -8.54
C GLU A 15 -7.44 -1.73 -8.46
N GLU A 16 -8.37 -2.57 -8.87
CA GLU A 16 -8.17 -4.01 -9.01
C GLU A 16 -7.77 -4.30 -10.46
N ALA A 17 -6.63 -4.95 -10.67
CA ALA A 17 -6.21 -5.33 -12.00
C ALA A 17 -7.04 -6.52 -12.49
N CYS A 18 -7.64 -6.39 -13.68
CA CYS A 18 -8.27 -7.52 -14.38
C CYS A 18 -7.18 -8.45 -14.94
N GLY A 19 -6.87 -9.52 -14.21
CA GLY A 19 -5.94 -10.57 -14.62
C GLY A 19 -6.12 -11.83 -13.77
N GLU A 20 -5.49 -12.94 -14.18
CA GLU A 20 -5.51 -14.21 -13.42
C GLU A 20 -4.92 -14.05 -12.00
N GLU A 21 -3.98 -13.11 -11.85
CA GLU A 21 -3.48 -12.65 -10.57
C GLU A 21 -4.27 -11.41 -10.13
N ARG A 22 -4.99 -11.52 -9.00
CA ARG A 22 -5.71 -10.40 -8.36
C ARG A 22 -4.71 -9.44 -7.70
N ASP A 23 -4.04 -8.67 -8.55
CA ASP A 23 -3.17 -7.60 -8.12
C ASP A 23 -3.99 -6.35 -7.84
N ILE A 24 -3.68 -5.69 -6.73
CA ILE A 24 -4.37 -4.46 -6.32
C ILE A 24 -3.35 -3.33 -6.34
N VAL A 25 -3.74 -2.26 -7.02
CA VAL A 25 -2.97 -1.04 -7.14
C VAL A 25 -3.62 0.00 -6.26
N VAL A 26 -2.87 0.50 -5.28
CA VAL A 26 -3.31 1.57 -4.40
C VAL A 26 -2.52 2.82 -4.75
N MET A 27 -3.23 3.94 -4.91
CA MET A 27 -2.61 5.25 -5.11
C MET A 27 -2.83 6.10 -3.86
N LEU A 28 -1.73 6.59 -3.29
CA LEU A 28 -1.76 7.52 -2.18
C LEU A 28 -2.10 8.94 -2.67
N LYS A 29 -2.77 9.73 -1.83
CA LYS A 29 -3.02 11.15 -2.08
C LYS A 29 -1.71 11.93 -2.08
N HIS A 30 -1.58 12.86 -3.01
CA HIS A 30 -0.35 13.65 -3.16
C HIS A 30 -0.03 14.48 -1.90
N GLU A 31 -1.05 15.06 -1.27
CA GLU A 31 -0.92 15.91 -0.07
C GLU A 31 -0.38 15.17 1.17
N SER A 32 -0.67 13.86 1.28
CA SER A 32 -0.37 13.04 2.45
C SER A 32 0.53 11.85 2.11
N ARG A 33 1.09 11.82 0.89
CA ARG A 33 1.92 10.74 0.35
C ARG A 33 3.14 10.48 1.22
N ASP A 34 3.92 11.51 1.52
CA ASP A 34 5.18 11.37 2.24
C ASP A 34 4.94 10.89 3.69
N GLU A 35 3.86 11.36 4.33
CA GLU A 35 3.42 10.89 5.64
C GLU A 35 2.98 9.42 5.60
N ALA A 36 2.15 9.04 4.63
CA ALA A 36 1.69 7.67 4.43
C ALA A 36 2.85 6.70 4.13
N LEU A 37 3.76 7.09 3.23
CA LEU A 37 4.94 6.28 2.89
C LEU A 37 5.81 6.04 4.12
N LYS A 38 6.04 7.07 4.94
CA LYS A 38 6.81 6.93 6.17
C LYS A 38 6.14 5.95 7.13
N LYS A 39 4.82 6.08 7.36
CA LYS A 39 4.06 5.14 8.21
C LYS A 39 4.13 3.70 7.72
N ILE A 40 3.96 3.49 6.42
CA ILE A 40 4.02 2.16 5.81
C ILE A 40 5.42 1.58 5.99
N LEU A 41 6.46 2.32 5.58
CA LEU A 41 7.85 1.86 5.64
C LEU A 41 8.33 1.56 7.06
N ASP A 42 7.76 2.21 8.08
CA ASP A 42 8.06 1.96 9.51
C ASP A 42 7.52 0.61 10.02
N LYS A 43 6.40 0.14 9.43
CA LYS A 43 5.71 -1.09 9.88
C LYS A 43 6.02 -2.32 9.05
N VAL A 44 6.53 -2.15 7.84
CA VAL A 44 6.82 -3.26 6.92
C VAL A 44 8.25 -3.73 7.04
N LYS A 45 8.48 -5.00 6.69
CA LYS A 45 9.83 -5.52 6.50
C LYS A 45 10.31 -5.23 5.09
N VAL A 46 11.27 -4.32 4.94
CA VAL A 46 11.90 -4.05 3.64
C VAL A 46 12.72 -5.28 3.21
N VAL A 47 12.32 -5.90 2.10
CA VAL A 47 13.02 -7.06 1.51
C VAL A 47 14.10 -6.58 0.53
N ARG A 48 13.76 -5.59 -0.29
CA ARG A 48 14.68 -5.03 -1.28
C ARG A 48 14.39 -3.56 -1.53
N SER A 49 15.44 -2.74 -1.63
CA SER A 49 15.32 -1.37 -2.14
C SER A 49 15.79 -1.32 -3.59
N LEU A 50 14.98 -0.71 -4.46
CA LEU A 50 15.24 -0.54 -5.89
C LEU A 50 15.69 0.90 -6.15
N ALA A 51 16.93 1.21 -5.78
CA ALA A 51 17.64 2.45 -6.14
C ALA A 51 16.78 3.73 -6.00
N ASN A 52 16.14 3.93 -4.84
CA ASN A 52 15.25 5.06 -4.55
C ASN A 52 13.95 5.16 -5.39
N ILE A 53 13.63 4.20 -6.25
CA ILE A 53 12.39 4.20 -7.05
C ILE A 53 11.27 3.50 -6.28
N ALA A 54 11.56 2.32 -5.73
CA ALA A 54 10.58 1.50 -5.02
C ALA A 54 11.25 0.62 -3.95
N TYR A 55 10.41 0.11 -3.05
CA TYR A 55 10.77 -0.84 -2.02
C TYR A 55 9.90 -2.07 -2.19
N ASP A 56 10.52 -3.23 -2.38
CA ASP A 56 9.83 -4.51 -2.18
C ASP A 56 9.82 -4.77 -0.69
N VAL A 57 8.62 -4.87 -0.13
CA VAL A 57 8.40 -5.03 1.30
C VAL A 57 7.47 -6.22 1.55
N ASN A 58 7.57 -6.78 2.74
CA ASN A 58 6.69 -7.82 3.21
C ASN A 58 6.00 -7.36 4.49
N PHE A 59 4.70 -7.61 4.58
CA PHE A 59 3.90 -7.31 5.75
C PHE A 59 2.93 -8.46 5.99
N GLU A 60 2.98 -9.06 7.19
CA GLU A 60 2.14 -10.22 7.55
C GLU A 60 2.20 -11.38 6.51
N GLY A 61 3.36 -11.60 5.89
CA GLY A 61 3.53 -12.64 4.86
C GLY A 61 3.07 -12.25 3.45
N LYS A 62 2.48 -11.06 3.28
CA LYS A 62 2.06 -10.52 1.99
C LYS A 62 3.17 -9.66 1.40
N SER A 63 3.52 -9.92 0.14
CA SER A 63 4.53 -9.16 -0.59
C SER A 63 3.88 -8.01 -1.34
N MET A 64 4.45 -6.81 -1.18
CA MET A 64 3.99 -5.61 -1.87
C MET A 64 5.17 -4.76 -2.32
N ARG A 65 4.95 -3.96 -3.35
CA ARG A 65 5.93 -3.01 -3.86
C ARG A 65 5.43 -1.60 -3.63
N VAL A 66 6.16 -0.85 -2.83
CA VAL A 66 5.87 0.54 -2.50
C VAL A 66 6.76 1.45 -3.33
N TYR A 67 6.16 2.24 -4.22
CA TYR A 67 6.87 3.20 -5.05
C TYR A 67 6.92 4.56 -4.33
N ARG A 68 8.05 5.27 -4.46
CA ARG A 68 8.17 6.63 -3.91
C ARG A 68 7.16 7.62 -4.48
N THR A 69 6.62 7.33 -5.66
CA THR A 69 5.57 8.14 -6.29
C THR A 69 4.24 8.11 -5.55
N GLY A 70 4.07 7.18 -4.58
CA GLY A 70 2.83 6.97 -3.84
C GLY A 70 1.98 5.83 -4.40
N LYS A 71 2.47 5.12 -5.42
CA LYS A 71 1.85 3.90 -5.92
C LYS A 71 2.26 2.72 -5.03
N ILE A 72 1.32 1.86 -4.68
CA ILE A 72 1.58 0.60 -3.99
C ILE A 72 0.95 -0.51 -4.82
N LEU A 73 1.76 -1.51 -5.15
CA LEU A 73 1.32 -2.72 -5.83
C LEU A 73 1.29 -3.86 -4.83
N MET A 74 0.11 -4.36 -4.53
CA MET A 74 -0.10 -5.47 -3.62
C MET A 74 -0.41 -6.71 -4.46
N LYS A 75 0.45 -7.72 -4.36
CA LYS A 75 0.33 -8.92 -5.18
C LYS A 75 -0.41 -10.03 -4.44
N LYS A 76 -1.19 -10.84 -5.17
CA LYS A 76 -1.90 -12.01 -4.63
C LYS A 76 -2.85 -11.67 -3.49
N LEU A 77 -3.59 -10.58 -3.62
CA LEU A 77 -4.67 -10.27 -2.69
C LEU A 77 -5.97 -10.97 -3.11
N LYS A 78 -6.81 -11.33 -2.15
CA LYS A 78 -8.08 -11.98 -2.45
C LYS A 78 -9.07 -11.03 -3.10
N ASP A 79 -9.14 -9.80 -2.61
CA ASP A 79 -10.15 -8.82 -2.98
C ASP A 79 -9.77 -7.44 -2.42
N LYS A 80 -10.49 -6.41 -2.87
CA LYS A 80 -10.36 -5.04 -2.37
C LYS A 80 -10.44 -4.93 -0.85
N GLN A 81 -11.29 -5.72 -0.17
CA GLN A 81 -11.44 -5.62 1.28
C GLN A 81 -10.15 -6.05 1.99
N GLU A 82 -9.49 -7.11 1.52
CA GLU A 82 -8.19 -7.54 2.04
C GLU A 82 -7.13 -6.43 1.89
N ALA A 83 -7.15 -5.68 0.78
CA ALA A 83 -6.27 -4.52 0.61
C ALA A 83 -6.58 -3.40 1.61
N GLU A 84 -7.86 -3.06 1.79
CA GLU A 84 -8.31 -2.02 2.71
C GLU A 84 -7.93 -2.34 4.16
N GLU A 85 -8.08 -3.60 4.60
CA GLU A 85 -7.67 -4.03 5.94
C GLU A 85 -6.16 -3.91 6.16
N LEU A 86 -5.35 -4.33 5.17
CA LEU A 86 -3.90 -4.17 5.23
C LEU A 86 -3.49 -2.69 5.29
N LEU A 87 -4.11 -1.84 4.46
CA LEU A 87 -3.86 -0.40 4.45
C LEU A 87 -4.22 0.24 5.80
N LYS A 88 -5.33 -0.15 6.42
CA LYS A 88 -5.73 0.32 7.76
C LYS A 88 -4.65 -0.01 8.80
N LYS A 89 -4.16 -1.26 8.82
CA LYS A 89 -3.06 -1.67 9.72
C LYS A 89 -1.77 -0.89 9.46
N LEU A 90 -1.45 -0.63 8.20
CA LEU A 90 -0.24 0.12 7.82
C LEU A 90 -0.34 1.61 8.17
N LEU A 91 -1.52 2.22 8.00
CA LEU A 91 -1.71 3.67 8.12
C LEU A 91 -2.24 4.13 9.49
N GLY A 92 -2.80 3.24 10.30
CA GLY A 92 -3.21 3.52 11.69
C GLY A 92 -2.01 3.69 12.60
#